data_AF-A0A1Y0FV85-F1
#
_entry.id   AF-A0A1Y0FV85-F1
#
_cell.length_a   1.000
_cell.length_b   1.000
_cell.length_c   1.000
_cell.angle_alpha   90.00
_cell.angle_beta   90.00
_cell.angle_gamma   90.00
#
_symmetry.space_group_name_H-M   'P 1'
#
loop_
_entity.id
_entity.type
_entity.pdbx_description
1 polymer ?
#
loop_
_entity_poly.entity_id
_entity_poly.type
_entity_poly.pdbx_seq_one_letter_code
_entity_poly.pdbx_strand_id
1 'polypeptide(L)'
;MIKMIIRTLGLVASMVIPLHGSADVRVIGYMPSFKNLTATVDTTDLSKLTHINIAFLNPDVQGQLVADGHMRCMPGVDGESTPVEDIHYLVDKAHQAKVQVLASVGGGVIPACSGDWMTQLEPKNRKQLIQNLVDYVEQFKLDGLDIDLEGALLTSIDNAGNYTPFIQALSVELKKRNKLLTCATASYDGGMVPVDSLPYFDFVNLMSYDAIGPSWGTPGIEHSSYDQAAGHIAIWKARGLTKDKLVLGVPFYGYGFGRFRSDYAYKDILAQFGTDATALDLVGKACTGCSYITYNGKPTIRKKTRLALKEGAGVMIWEMSQDVQGKHSLLKIIDDEIQRYHADSAQ
;
A
#
# COMPACT_ATOMS: atom_id res chain seq x y z
N MET A 1 10.14 -1.34 80.42
CA MET A 1 9.59 -0.49 79.33
C MET A 1 10.74 -0.04 78.46
N ILE A 2 10.85 -0.53 77.22
CA ILE A 2 11.43 0.15 76.04
C ILE A 2 11.00 -0.69 74.82
N LYS A 3 10.42 -0.01 73.82
CA LYS A 3 9.61 -0.56 72.73
C LYS A 3 10.47 -1.25 71.67
N MET A 4 9.99 -2.41 71.22
CA MET A 4 10.45 -3.15 70.04
C MET A 4 9.92 -2.44 68.78
N ILE A 5 10.81 -1.96 67.91
CA ILE A 5 10.45 -1.35 66.62
C ILE A 5 10.51 -2.44 65.55
N ILE A 6 9.34 -2.88 65.10
CA ILE A 6 9.19 -3.74 63.91
C ILE A 6 9.19 -2.80 62.69
N ARG A 7 10.21 -2.91 61.84
CA ARG A 7 10.23 -2.26 60.53
C ARG A 7 9.55 -3.18 59.52
N THR A 8 8.31 -2.86 59.18
CA THR A 8 7.59 -3.49 58.07
C THR A 8 8.14 -2.94 56.75
N LEU A 9 8.90 -3.74 56.01
CA LEU A 9 9.25 -3.43 54.61
C LEU A 9 7.98 -3.61 53.77
N GLY A 10 7.37 -2.51 53.33
CA GLY A 10 6.32 -2.53 52.32
C GLY A 10 6.91 -2.85 50.96
N LEU A 11 6.62 -4.04 50.43
CA LEU A 11 6.91 -4.41 49.05
C LEU A 11 5.94 -3.64 48.14
N VAL A 12 6.39 -2.53 47.54
CA VAL A 12 5.63 -1.83 46.51
C VAL A 12 5.79 -2.63 45.22
N ALA A 13 4.81 -3.49 44.93
CA ALA A 13 4.70 -4.13 43.63
C ALA A 13 4.28 -3.05 42.62
N SER A 14 5.25 -2.51 41.88
CA SER A 14 5.00 -1.65 40.72
C SER A 14 4.30 -2.49 39.65
N MET A 15 2.97 -2.40 39.62
CA MET A 15 2.16 -2.96 38.56
C MET A 15 2.46 -2.14 37.30
N VAL A 16 3.33 -2.67 36.42
CA VAL A 16 3.53 -2.12 35.08
C VAL A 16 2.24 -2.42 34.31
N ILE A 17 1.33 -1.45 34.30
CA ILE A 17 0.21 -1.46 33.37
C ILE A 17 0.86 -1.31 31.99
N PRO A 18 0.68 -2.28 31.07
CA PRO A 18 1.06 -2.03 29.69
C PRO A 18 0.14 -0.90 29.24
N LEU A 19 0.71 0.29 29.01
CA LEU A 19 0.05 1.27 28.15
C LEU A 19 -0.18 0.51 26.85
N HIS A 20 -1.44 0.18 26.57
CA HIS A 20 -1.86 -0.13 25.22
C HIS A 20 -1.62 1.18 24.46
N GLY A 21 -0.41 1.34 23.92
CA GLY A 21 -0.14 2.37 22.95
C GLY A 21 -1.21 2.23 21.88
N SER A 22 -1.92 3.31 21.59
CA SER A 22 -2.72 3.39 20.38
C SER A 22 -1.86 2.83 19.26
N ALA A 23 -2.31 1.77 18.58
CA ALA A 23 -1.59 1.29 17.41
C ALA A 23 -1.45 2.50 16.46
N ASP A 24 -0.22 2.85 16.11
CA ASP A 24 0.04 4.01 15.27
C ASP A 24 -0.68 3.83 13.93
N VAL A 25 -1.42 4.86 13.51
CA VAL A 25 -2.17 4.85 12.26
C VAL A 25 -1.19 4.74 11.10
N ARG A 26 -1.39 3.73 10.24
CA ARG A 26 -0.58 3.55 9.04
C ARG A 26 -1.06 4.47 7.92
N VAL A 27 -0.15 5.26 7.38
CA VAL A 27 -0.33 5.97 6.11
C VAL A 27 0.75 5.51 5.15
N ILE A 28 0.35 4.86 4.07
CA ILE A 28 1.24 4.14 3.16
C ILE A 28 1.15 4.76 1.77
N GLY A 29 2.24 5.30 1.26
CA GLY A 29 2.31 5.86 -0.09
C GLY A 29 3.03 4.91 -1.06
N TYR A 30 2.36 4.50 -2.14
CA TYR A 30 3.06 3.84 -3.25
C TYR A 30 3.84 4.88 -4.07
N MET A 31 5.12 4.60 -4.31
CA MET A 31 6.04 5.41 -5.11
C MET A 31 6.38 4.64 -6.40
N PRO A 32 5.80 5.01 -7.55
CA PRO A 32 6.04 4.30 -8.80
C PRO A 32 7.40 4.66 -9.40
N SER A 33 8.22 3.65 -9.65
CA SER A 33 9.53 3.79 -10.27
C SER A 33 9.47 4.44 -11.65
N PHE A 34 8.38 4.16 -12.38
CA PHE A 34 8.10 4.66 -13.71
C PHE A 34 7.55 6.10 -13.76
N LYS A 35 7.40 6.79 -12.62
CA LYS A 35 7.02 8.22 -12.56
C LYS A 35 8.08 9.08 -11.87
N ASN A 36 9.36 8.72 -12.00
CA ASN A 36 10.49 9.44 -11.41
C ASN A 36 10.43 9.43 -9.87
N LEU A 37 11.09 8.44 -9.25
CA LEU A 37 11.10 8.25 -7.80
C LEU A 37 11.61 9.47 -7.06
N THR A 38 12.72 10.04 -7.52
CA THR A 38 13.41 11.15 -6.84
C THR A 38 12.54 12.40 -6.84
N ALA A 39 11.93 12.73 -7.98
CA ALA A 39 10.96 13.85 -8.06
C ALA A 39 9.71 13.60 -7.20
N THR A 40 9.20 12.37 -7.17
CA THR A 40 8.00 12.03 -6.39
C THR A 40 8.27 12.13 -4.88
N VAL A 41 9.38 11.57 -4.40
CA VAL A 41 9.75 11.66 -2.97
C VAL A 41 10.12 13.10 -2.57
N ASP A 42 10.68 13.90 -3.48
CA ASP A 42 11.02 15.31 -3.23
C ASP A 42 9.81 16.20 -3.05
N THR A 43 8.72 15.86 -3.73
CA THR A 43 7.48 16.64 -3.72
C THR A 43 6.46 16.14 -2.71
N THR A 44 6.73 14.99 -2.09
CA THR A 44 5.87 14.38 -1.06
C THR A 44 6.22 14.91 0.33
N ASP A 45 5.21 15.30 1.09
CA ASP A 45 5.37 15.64 2.50
C ASP A 45 5.49 14.36 3.36
N LEU A 46 6.73 13.89 3.52
CA LEU A 46 7.05 12.65 4.21
C LEU A 46 6.62 12.63 5.69
N SER A 47 6.41 13.80 6.31
CA SER A 47 5.93 13.86 7.70
C SER A 47 4.52 13.29 7.88
N LYS A 48 3.79 13.10 6.78
CA LYS A 48 2.42 12.56 6.74
C LYS A 48 2.36 11.09 6.35
N LEU A 49 3.51 10.47 6.07
CA LEU A 49 3.63 9.06 5.76
C LEU A 49 4.25 8.31 6.93
N THR A 50 3.89 7.04 7.03
CA THR A 50 4.53 6.08 7.94
C THR A 50 5.33 5.05 7.16
N HIS A 51 4.85 4.70 5.96
CA HIS A 51 5.48 3.73 5.08
C HIS A 51 5.46 4.23 3.63
N ILE A 52 6.44 3.78 2.87
CA ILE A 52 6.50 3.88 1.41
C ILE A 52 6.63 2.47 0.84
N ASN A 53 5.88 2.18 -0.22
CA ASN A 53 6.06 1.00 -1.06
C ASN A 53 6.62 1.43 -2.42
N ILE A 54 7.86 1.06 -2.75
CA ILE A 54 8.47 1.34 -4.07
C ILE A 54 7.93 0.32 -5.08
N ALA A 55 7.19 0.79 -6.09
CA ALA A 55 6.52 -0.05 -7.09
C ALA A 55 7.23 0.04 -8.46
N PHE A 56 7.62 -1.03 -9.16
CA PHE A 56 7.53 -2.44 -8.77
C PHE A 56 8.82 -3.20 -9.07
N LEU A 57 9.22 -4.01 -8.12
CA LEU A 57 10.37 -4.90 -8.24
C LEU A 57 9.92 -6.23 -8.86
N ASN A 58 10.62 -6.67 -9.90
CA ASN A 58 10.48 -8.03 -10.43
C ASN A 58 11.87 -8.63 -10.67
N PRO A 59 12.05 -9.95 -10.43
CA PRO A 59 13.24 -10.66 -10.85
C PRO A 59 13.23 -10.82 -12.38
N ASP A 60 14.41 -10.78 -13.01
CA ASP A 60 14.52 -11.21 -14.41
C ASP A 60 14.41 -12.75 -14.57
N VAL A 61 14.55 -13.23 -15.80
CA VAL A 61 14.47 -14.66 -16.12
C VAL A 61 15.55 -15.51 -15.46
N GLN A 62 16.63 -14.92 -14.94
CA GLN A 62 17.65 -15.59 -14.12
C GLN A 62 17.40 -15.44 -12.61
N GLY A 63 16.32 -14.78 -12.20
CA GLY A 63 16.03 -14.48 -10.81
C GLY A 63 16.75 -13.25 -10.26
N GLN A 64 17.50 -12.51 -11.09
CA GLN A 64 18.30 -11.37 -10.64
C GLN A 64 17.42 -10.13 -10.47
N LEU A 65 17.68 -9.34 -9.43
CA LEU A 65 16.95 -8.11 -9.13
C LEU A 65 17.72 -6.86 -9.56
N VAL A 66 19.05 -6.94 -9.54
CA VAL A 66 19.97 -5.84 -9.87
C VAL A 66 21.11 -6.38 -10.75
N ALA A 67 21.49 -5.64 -11.79
CA ALA A 67 22.76 -5.82 -12.48
C ALA A 67 23.24 -4.49 -13.08
N ASP A 68 24.55 -4.31 -13.21
CA ASP A 68 25.15 -3.18 -13.92
C ASP A 68 24.66 -1.80 -13.42
N GLY A 69 24.46 -1.68 -12.10
CA GLY A 69 23.98 -0.44 -11.47
C GLY A 69 22.49 -0.14 -11.68
N HIS A 70 21.71 -1.08 -12.21
CA HIS A 70 20.30 -0.89 -12.51
C HIS A 70 19.43 -2.03 -11.98
N MET A 71 18.18 -1.72 -11.67
CA MET A 71 17.15 -2.71 -11.43
C MET A 71 16.81 -3.46 -12.72
N ARG A 72 16.67 -4.78 -12.68
CA ARG A 72 16.46 -5.58 -13.91
C ARG A 72 15.07 -5.38 -14.51
N CYS A 73 14.04 -5.60 -13.71
CA CYS A 73 12.64 -5.53 -14.15
C CYS A 73 11.81 -4.59 -13.28
N MET A 74 12.40 -3.43 -12.98
CA MET A 74 11.71 -2.29 -12.36
C MET A 74 11.78 -1.12 -13.34
N PRO A 75 10.70 -0.85 -14.10
CA PRO A 75 10.68 0.22 -15.08
C PRO A 75 10.88 1.59 -14.42
N GLY A 76 11.83 2.35 -14.93
CA GLY A 76 12.08 3.75 -14.63
C GLY A 76 11.32 4.68 -15.59
N VAL A 77 11.75 5.94 -15.63
CA VAL A 77 11.18 6.97 -16.51
C VAL A 77 11.44 6.60 -17.97
N ASP A 78 10.46 6.88 -18.84
CA ASP A 78 10.54 6.65 -20.29
C ASP A 78 10.85 5.20 -20.71
N GLY A 79 10.62 4.23 -19.82
CA GLY A 79 10.80 2.79 -20.10
C GLY A 79 12.21 2.27 -19.85
N GLU A 80 13.13 3.10 -19.36
CA GLU A 80 14.47 2.68 -18.93
C GLU A 80 14.40 1.81 -17.68
N SER A 81 15.50 1.16 -17.30
CA SER A 81 15.61 0.49 -16.00
C SER A 81 15.85 1.51 -14.88
N THR A 82 15.23 1.31 -13.71
CA THR A 82 15.45 2.19 -12.56
C THR A 82 16.89 2.08 -12.05
N PRO A 83 17.64 3.18 -11.91
CA PRO A 83 19.00 3.15 -11.37
C PRO A 83 19.04 2.78 -9.88
N VAL A 84 20.13 2.16 -9.41
CA VAL A 84 20.29 1.79 -7.99
C VAL A 84 20.38 3.01 -7.08
N GLU A 85 20.92 4.13 -7.58
CA GLU A 85 21.06 5.38 -6.87
C GLU A 85 19.70 6.02 -6.52
N ASP A 86 18.68 5.84 -7.37
CA ASP A 86 17.34 6.36 -7.11
C ASP A 86 16.70 5.63 -5.92
N ILE A 87 16.96 4.32 -5.78
CA ILE A 87 16.52 3.54 -4.63
C ILE A 87 17.24 4.01 -3.36
N HIS A 88 18.57 4.16 -3.40
CA HIS A 88 19.32 4.66 -2.25
C HIS A 88 18.87 6.07 -1.83
N TYR A 89 18.67 6.98 -2.79
CA TYR A 89 18.21 8.33 -2.53
C TYR A 89 16.84 8.34 -1.83
N LEU A 90 15.88 7.58 -2.34
CA LEU A 90 14.54 7.51 -1.75
C LEU A 90 14.61 6.92 -0.33
N VAL A 91 15.33 5.81 -0.14
CA VAL A 91 15.47 5.15 1.16
C VAL A 91 16.10 6.09 2.19
N ASP A 92 17.24 6.71 1.86
CA ASP A 92 17.94 7.62 2.77
C ASP A 92 17.04 8.80 3.16
N LYS A 93 16.32 9.38 2.20
CA LYS A 93 15.41 10.50 2.45
C LYS A 93 14.20 10.12 3.31
N ALA A 94 13.60 8.96 3.04
CA ALA A 94 12.49 8.44 3.83
C ALA A 94 12.90 8.12 5.27
N HIS A 95 14.05 7.46 5.46
CA HIS A 95 14.59 7.15 6.79
C HIS A 95 14.95 8.40 7.59
N GLN A 96 15.49 9.46 6.95
CA GLN A 96 15.70 10.75 7.60
C GLN A 96 14.39 11.37 8.11
N ALA A 97 13.27 11.13 7.42
CA ALA A 97 11.93 11.52 7.83
C ALA A 97 11.24 10.51 8.77
N LYS A 98 11.93 9.42 9.16
CA LYS A 98 11.40 8.31 9.98
C LYS A 98 10.24 7.54 9.33
N VAL A 99 10.25 7.47 7.99
CA VAL A 99 9.28 6.71 7.19
C VAL A 99 9.92 5.38 6.81
N GLN A 100 9.22 4.27 7.03
CA GLN A 100 9.70 2.93 6.65
C GLN A 100 9.55 2.72 5.14
N VAL A 101 10.45 1.96 4.52
CA VAL A 101 10.45 1.74 3.07
C VAL A 101 10.45 0.25 2.74
N LEU A 102 9.43 -0.20 2.01
CA LEU A 102 9.33 -1.55 1.47
C LEU A 102 9.47 -1.49 -0.05
N ALA A 103 9.96 -2.57 -0.66
CA ALA A 103 9.82 -2.77 -2.10
C ALA A 103 8.55 -3.58 -2.38
N SER A 104 7.70 -3.07 -3.27
CA SER A 104 6.52 -3.79 -3.76
C SER A 104 6.90 -4.67 -4.94
N VAL A 105 6.64 -5.96 -4.81
CA VAL A 105 7.13 -7.02 -5.69
C VAL A 105 5.97 -7.54 -6.54
N GLY A 106 6.13 -7.51 -7.87
CA GLY A 106 5.09 -7.87 -8.82
C GLY A 106 4.46 -6.65 -9.50
N GLY A 107 3.24 -6.33 -9.11
CA GLY A 107 2.32 -5.34 -9.68
C GLY A 107 1.27 -5.95 -10.61
N GLY A 108 0.19 -5.21 -10.86
CA GLY A 108 -0.89 -5.63 -11.76
C GLY A 108 -0.47 -5.85 -13.22
N VAL A 109 0.68 -5.33 -13.62
CA VAL A 109 1.32 -5.62 -14.91
C VAL A 109 2.75 -6.11 -14.67
N ILE A 110 2.97 -7.39 -14.97
CA ILE A 110 4.32 -7.99 -14.91
C ILE A 110 5.13 -7.55 -16.14
N PRO A 111 6.31 -6.93 -15.97
CA PRO A 111 7.17 -6.54 -17.09
C PRO A 111 7.60 -7.75 -17.93
N ALA A 112 7.71 -7.57 -19.25
CA ALA A 112 8.08 -8.66 -20.17
C ALA A 112 9.46 -9.26 -19.91
N CYS A 113 10.38 -8.51 -19.27
CA CYS A 113 11.70 -9.02 -18.88
C CYS A 113 11.67 -9.93 -17.65
N SER A 114 10.55 -9.96 -16.91
CA SER A 114 10.41 -10.69 -15.66
C SER A 114 10.58 -12.18 -15.88
N GLY A 115 11.14 -12.86 -14.88
CA GLY A 115 11.00 -14.31 -14.76
C GLY A 115 9.53 -14.71 -14.59
N ASP A 116 9.21 -15.94 -14.99
CA ASP A 116 7.87 -16.50 -14.83
C ASP A 116 7.57 -16.77 -13.36
N TRP A 117 6.67 -15.98 -12.77
CA TRP A 117 6.25 -16.08 -11.37
C TRP A 117 5.69 -17.46 -10.99
N MET A 118 5.00 -18.16 -11.92
CA MET A 118 4.52 -19.52 -11.67
C MET A 118 5.69 -20.46 -11.39
N THR A 119 6.69 -20.45 -12.27
CA THR A 119 7.91 -21.26 -12.14
C THR A 119 8.75 -20.83 -10.93
N GLN A 120 8.90 -19.53 -10.68
CA GLN A 120 9.75 -19.00 -9.59
C GLN A 120 9.25 -19.41 -8.20
N LEU A 121 7.94 -19.57 -8.01
CA LEU A 121 7.34 -19.94 -6.73
C LEU A 121 7.25 -21.46 -6.48
N GLU A 122 7.61 -22.28 -7.47
CA GLU A 122 7.69 -23.73 -7.31
C GLU A 122 8.70 -24.13 -6.22
N PRO A 123 8.49 -25.25 -5.50
CA PRO A 123 9.36 -25.67 -4.40
C PRO A 123 10.86 -25.72 -4.72
N LYS A 124 11.23 -26.11 -5.95
CA LYS A 124 12.63 -26.21 -6.39
C LYS A 124 13.32 -24.85 -6.59
N ASN A 125 12.55 -23.79 -6.90
CA ASN A 125 13.07 -22.45 -7.24
C ASN A 125 12.87 -21.44 -6.10
N ARG A 126 11.80 -21.63 -5.31
CA ARG A 126 11.36 -20.72 -4.25
C ARG A 126 12.46 -20.30 -3.30
N LYS A 127 13.34 -21.22 -2.90
CA LYS A 127 14.43 -20.92 -1.97
C LYS A 127 15.38 -19.86 -2.54
N GLN A 128 15.72 -19.96 -3.82
CA GLN A 128 16.61 -18.99 -4.46
C GLN A 128 15.94 -17.63 -4.61
N LEU A 129 14.65 -17.62 -5.02
CA LEU A 129 13.89 -16.37 -5.10
C LEU A 129 13.84 -15.64 -3.74
N ILE A 130 13.51 -16.38 -2.67
CA ILE A 130 13.47 -15.80 -1.30
C ILE A 130 14.83 -15.24 -0.91
N GLN A 131 15.92 -15.97 -1.20
CA GLN A 131 17.27 -15.50 -0.92
C GLN A 131 17.56 -14.18 -1.66
N ASN A 132 17.26 -14.11 -2.95
CA ASN A 132 17.48 -12.90 -3.76
C ASN A 132 16.67 -11.71 -3.22
N LEU A 133 15.41 -11.92 -2.86
CA LEU A 133 14.55 -10.89 -2.27
C LEU A 133 15.08 -10.40 -0.91
N VAL A 134 15.54 -11.31 -0.06
CA VAL A 134 16.12 -10.97 1.24
C VAL A 134 17.45 -10.21 1.07
N ASP A 135 18.30 -10.65 0.15
CA ASP A 135 19.57 -9.97 -0.15
C ASP A 135 19.32 -8.56 -0.68
N TYR A 136 18.28 -8.37 -1.51
CA TYR A 136 17.85 -7.06 -1.96
C TYR A 136 17.40 -6.15 -0.80
N VAL A 137 16.58 -6.67 0.12
CA VAL A 137 16.16 -5.92 1.32
C VAL A 137 17.35 -5.45 2.14
N GLU A 138 18.33 -6.32 2.38
CA GLU A 138 19.53 -5.98 3.14
C GLU A 138 20.44 -5.00 2.38
N GLN A 139 20.66 -5.23 1.07
CA GLN A 139 21.50 -4.40 0.21
C GLN A 139 21.02 -2.93 0.18
N PHE A 140 19.72 -2.73 0.03
CA PHE A 140 19.10 -1.40 -0.05
C PHE A 140 18.61 -0.88 1.30
N LYS A 141 18.90 -1.60 2.40
CA LYS A 141 18.49 -1.27 3.77
C LYS A 141 16.98 -1.06 3.92
N LEU A 142 16.18 -1.74 3.12
CA LEU A 142 14.72 -1.64 3.17
C LEU A 142 14.19 -2.19 4.50
N ASP A 143 13.03 -1.70 4.91
CA ASP A 143 12.31 -2.15 6.10
C ASP A 143 11.49 -3.41 5.84
N GLY A 144 11.29 -3.82 4.58
CA GLY A 144 10.55 -5.03 4.25
C GLY A 144 10.18 -5.18 2.78
N LEU A 145 9.23 -6.07 2.53
CA LEU A 145 8.67 -6.35 1.21
C LEU A 145 7.14 -6.31 1.25
N ASP A 146 6.57 -5.79 0.17
CA ASP A 146 5.15 -5.83 -0.12
C ASP A 146 4.94 -6.77 -1.33
N ILE A 147 4.09 -7.78 -1.21
CA ILE A 147 3.82 -8.72 -2.32
C ILE A 147 2.54 -8.31 -3.03
N ASP A 148 2.65 -7.96 -4.30
CA ASP A 148 1.54 -7.50 -5.12
C ASP A 148 1.43 -8.37 -6.38
N LEU A 149 0.89 -9.59 -6.22
CA LEU A 149 0.60 -10.48 -7.33
C LEU A 149 -0.91 -10.47 -7.53
N GLU A 150 -1.37 -10.15 -8.74
CA GLU A 150 -2.77 -9.81 -8.96
C GLU A 150 -3.50 -10.76 -9.92
N GLY A 151 -4.84 -10.75 -9.81
CA GLY A 151 -5.76 -11.33 -10.78
C GLY A 151 -5.45 -12.78 -11.20
N ALA A 152 -5.47 -13.02 -12.51
CA ALA A 152 -5.32 -14.36 -13.08
C ALA A 152 -3.96 -15.00 -12.72
N LEU A 153 -2.90 -14.20 -12.57
CA LEU A 153 -1.59 -14.69 -12.18
C LEU A 153 -1.64 -15.22 -10.75
N LEU A 154 -2.14 -14.41 -9.80
CA LEU A 154 -2.32 -14.82 -8.41
C LEU A 154 -3.18 -16.08 -8.31
N THR A 155 -4.34 -16.10 -9.00
CA THR A 155 -5.23 -17.27 -9.02
C THR A 155 -4.51 -18.53 -9.48
N SER A 156 -3.69 -18.41 -10.52
CA SER A 156 -2.95 -19.57 -11.06
C SER A 156 -1.89 -20.07 -10.07
N ILE A 157 -1.17 -19.16 -9.42
CA ILE A 157 -0.15 -19.50 -8.41
C ILE A 157 -0.80 -20.17 -7.19
N ASP A 158 -1.95 -19.67 -6.74
CA ASP A 158 -2.70 -20.23 -5.63
C ASP A 158 -3.28 -21.61 -5.96
N ASN A 159 -3.90 -21.76 -7.13
CA ASN A 159 -4.41 -23.06 -7.59
C ASN A 159 -3.29 -24.11 -7.74
N ALA A 160 -2.08 -23.69 -8.06
CA ALA A 160 -0.90 -24.56 -8.07
C ALA A 160 -0.35 -24.86 -6.66
N GLY A 161 -0.93 -24.30 -5.60
CA GLY A 161 -0.54 -24.51 -4.21
C GLY A 161 0.76 -23.80 -3.82
N ASN A 162 1.17 -22.76 -4.55
CA ASN A 162 2.50 -22.17 -4.41
C ASN A 162 2.52 -20.83 -3.66
N TYR A 163 1.40 -20.10 -3.60
CA TYR A 163 1.36 -18.76 -2.99
C TYR A 163 1.61 -18.81 -1.48
N THR A 164 0.75 -19.49 -0.71
CA THR A 164 0.86 -19.53 0.77
C THR A 164 2.21 -20.09 1.24
N PRO A 165 2.75 -21.19 0.68
CA PRO A 165 4.08 -21.67 1.06
C PRO A 165 5.23 -20.72 0.73
N PHE A 166 5.10 -19.89 -0.32
CA PHE A 166 6.05 -18.81 -0.60
C PHE A 166 5.97 -17.72 0.47
N ILE A 167 4.78 -17.20 0.76
CA ILE A 167 4.57 -16.17 1.79
C ILE A 167 5.06 -16.65 3.17
N GLN A 168 4.75 -17.88 3.56
CA GLN A 168 5.19 -18.46 4.83
C GLN A 168 6.72 -18.49 4.93
N ALA A 169 7.41 -19.00 3.91
CA ALA A 169 8.86 -19.11 3.92
C ALA A 169 9.54 -17.73 3.90
N LEU A 170 9.00 -16.78 3.14
CA LEU A 170 9.49 -15.41 3.09
C LEU A 170 9.32 -14.70 4.45
N SER A 171 8.15 -14.86 5.09
CA SER A 171 7.86 -14.31 6.42
C SER A 171 8.87 -14.78 7.47
N VAL A 172 9.27 -16.05 7.43
CA VAL A 172 10.28 -16.59 8.35
C VAL A 172 11.62 -15.87 8.18
N GLU A 173 12.07 -15.66 6.95
CA GLU A 173 13.36 -15.01 6.69
C GLU A 173 13.36 -13.52 7.02
N LEU A 174 12.26 -12.80 6.72
CA LEU A 174 12.13 -11.39 7.04
C LEU A 174 12.01 -11.15 8.55
N LYS A 175 11.24 -11.96 9.27
CA LYS A 175 11.11 -11.85 10.74
C LYS A 175 12.42 -12.08 11.49
N LYS A 176 13.27 -13.01 11.03
CA LYS A 176 14.62 -13.22 11.59
C LYS A 176 15.50 -11.96 11.52
N ARG A 177 15.19 -11.06 10.58
CA ARG A 177 15.91 -9.81 10.30
C ARG A 177 15.16 -8.57 10.78
N ASN A 178 14.05 -8.76 11.51
CA ASN A 178 13.17 -7.70 11.96
C ASN A 178 12.66 -6.81 10.80
N LYS A 179 12.32 -7.45 9.68
CA LYS A 179 11.76 -6.82 8.46
C LYS A 179 10.27 -7.15 8.32
N LEU A 180 9.55 -6.22 7.72
CA LEU A 180 8.11 -6.32 7.45
C LEU A 180 7.83 -7.18 6.21
N LEU A 181 6.70 -7.89 6.25
CA LEU A 181 6.09 -8.52 5.08
C LEU A 181 4.63 -8.09 4.96
N THR A 182 4.27 -7.48 3.84
CA THR A 182 2.92 -7.00 3.56
C THR A 182 2.44 -7.51 2.20
N CYS A 183 1.20 -7.24 1.86
CA CYS A 183 0.70 -7.46 0.51
C CYS A 183 -0.34 -6.43 0.11
N ALA A 184 -0.51 -6.27 -1.20
CA ALA A 184 -1.69 -5.67 -1.80
C ALA A 184 -2.65 -6.76 -2.28
N THR A 185 -3.95 -6.52 -2.14
CA THR A 185 -4.97 -7.49 -2.56
C THR A 185 -6.27 -6.83 -2.99
N ALA A 186 -6.92 -7.43 -3.99
CA ALA A 186 -8.25 -7.02 -4.43
C ALA A 186 -9.35 -7.61 -3.52
N SER A 187 -10.62 -7.40 -3.89
CA SER A 187 -11.78 -7.89 -3.13
C SER A 187 -12.86 -8.50 -4.05
N TYR A 188 -12.41 -9.28 -5.04
CA TYR A 188 -13.26 -10.02 -5.98
C TYR A 188 -12.73 -11.44 -6.19
N ASP A 189 -13.58 -12.36 -6.63
CA ASP A 189 -13.22 -13.77 -6.81
C ASP A 189 -12.05 -13.95 -7.80
N GLY A 190 -11.00 -14.65 -7.36
CA GLY A 190 -9.74 -14.78 -8.10
C GLY A 190 -8.78 -13.59 -7.99
N GLY A 191 -9.16 -12.48 -7.36
CA GLY A 191 -8.28 -11.34 -7.08
C GLY A 191 -7.76 -11.27 -5.63
N MET A 192 -8.23 -12.18 -4.78
CA MET A 192 -7.98 -12.14 -3.33
C MET A 192 -6.86 -13.09 -2.93
N VAL A 193 -5.93 -12.64 -2.08
CA VAL A 193 -4.91 -13.52 -1.51
C VAL A 193 -5.54 -14.65 -0.67
N PRO A 194 -4.92 -15.83 -0.60
CA PRO A 194 -5.47 -16.97 0.15
C PRO A 194 -5.57 -16.65 1.64
N VAL A 195 -6.65 -17.07 2.29
CA VAL A 195 -6.89 -16.78 3.72
C VAL A 195 -5.75 -17.35 4.60
N ASP A 196 -5.22 -18.51 4.23
CA ASP A 196 -4.12 -19.16 4.95
C ASP A 196 -2.80 -18.37 4.88
N SER A 197 -2.68 -17.37 3.99
CA SER A 197 -1.53 -16.49 3.92
C SER A 197 -1.59 -15.32 4.92
N LEU A 198 -2.78 -14.93 5.39
CA LEU A 198 -3.00 -13.76 6.25
C LEU A 198 -2.19 -13.74 7.56
N PRO A 199 -1.96 -14.88 8.26
CA PRO A 199 -1.19 -14.87 9.49
C PRO A 199 0.29 -14.45 9.31
N TYR A 200 0.83 -14.57 8.10
CA TYR A 200 2.24 -14.32 7.81
C TYR A 200 2.56 -12.86 7.51
N PHE A 201 1.55 -12.06 7.14
CA PHE A 201 1.69 -10.64 6.89
C PHE A 201 1.61 -9.81 8.17
N ASP A 202 2.37 -8.72 8.23
CA ASP A 202 2.27 -7.70 9.27
C ASP A 202 1.01 -6.86 9.09
N PHE A 203 0.66 -6.52 7.85
CA PHE A 203 -0.61 -5.93 7.45
C PHE A 203 -0.89 -6.15 5.95
N VAL A 204 -2.12 -5.88 5.53
CA VAL A 204 -2.65 -6.14 4.19
C VAL A 204 -3.31 -4.87 3.65
N ASN A 205 -2.88 -4.45 2.47
CA ASN A 205 -3.36 -3.28 1.74
C ASN A 205 -4.53 -3.67 0.81
N LEU A 206 -5.73 -3.20 1.12
CA LEU A 206 -6.92 -3.44 0.30
C LEU A 206 -6.97 -2.47 -0.88
N MET A 207 -6.86 -2.97 -2.10
CA MET A 207 -6.99 -2.17 -3.33
C MET A 207 -8.48 -1.88 -3.61
N SER A 208 -9.05 -0.96 -2.83
CA SER A 208 -10.47 -0.62 -2.90
C SER A 208 -10.77 0.48 -3.92
N TYR A 209 -10.32 0.26 -5.14
CA TYR A 209 -10.52 1.11 -6.31
C TYR A 209 -10.70 0.22 -7.56
N ASP A 210 -10.75 0.83 -8.74
CA ASP A 210 -10.82 0.15 -10.04
C ASP A 210 -12.02 -0.78 -10.25
N ALA A 211 -13.16 -0.49 -9.63
CA ALA A 211 -14.40 -1.23 -9.89
C ALA A 211 -14.84 -1.16 -11.36
N ILE A 212 -14.49 -0.06 -12.03
CA ILE A 212 -14.65 0.13 -13.47
C ILE A 212 -13.45 0.87 -14.02
N GLY A 213 -13.21 0.72 -15.32
CA GLY A 213 -12.28 1.53 -16.07
C GLY A 213 -12.67 1.57 -17.55
N PRO A 214 -11.90 2.25 -18.40
CA PRO A 214 -12.26 2.45 -19.80
C PRO A 214 -12.35 1.16 -20.60
N SER A 215 -11.68 0.08 -20.16
CA SER A 215 -11.66 -1.23 -20.82
C SER A 215 -12.20 -2.39 -19.96
N TRP A 216 -12.73 -2.13 -18.76
CA TRP A 216 -13.32 -3.16 -17.89
C TRP A 216 -14.47 -2.63 -17.03
N GLY A 217 -15.29 -3.55 -16.52
CA GLY A 217 -16.48 -3.20 -15.76
C GLY A 217 -17.56 -2.56 -16.63
N THR A 218 -18.68 -2.17 -16.02
CA THR A 218 -19.80 -1.55 -16.73
C THR A 218 -19.84 -0.05 -16.43
N PRO A 219 -19.65 0.83 -17.44
CA PRO A 219 -19.73 2.28 -17.25
C PRO A 219 -21.11 2.72 -16.72
N GLY A 220 -21.09 3.78 -15.92
CA GLY A 220 -22.27 4.37 -15.27
C GLY A 220 -22.19 4.46 -13.75
N ILE A 221 -21.10 3.99 -13.14
CA ILE A 221 -20.85 4.06 -11.70
C ILE A 221 -19.51 4.76 -11.40
N GLU A 222 -19.18 4.91 -10.12
CA GLU A 222 -17.86 5.37 -9.68
C GLU A 222 -16.87 4.21 -9.59
N HIS A 223 -15.58 4.44 -9.89
CA HIS A 223 -14.56 3.38 -9.81
C HIS A 223 -14.10 3.07 -8.38
N SER A 224 -14.40 3.96 -7.42
CA SER A 224 -13.97 3.83 -6.03
C SER A 224 -14.95 4.52 -5.10
N SER A 225 -16.17 3.99 -4.96
CA SER A 225 -17.18 4.60 -4.08
C SER A 225 -16.88 4.33 -2.59
N TYR A 226 -17.56 5.05 -1.69
CA TYR A 226 -17.53 4.75 -0.25
C TYR A 226 -18.13 3.37 0.06
N ASP A 227 -19.25 3.03 -0.60
CA ASP A 227 -19.95 1.77 -0.36
C ASP A 227 -19.12 0.56 -0.79
N GLN A 228 -18.37 0.68 -1.89
CA GLN A 228 -17.39 -0.32 -2.30
C GLN A 228 -16.33 -0.54 -1.20
N ALA A 229 -15.77 0.53 -0.64
CA ALA A 229 -14.79 0.44 0.43
C ALA A 229 -15.35 -0.23 1.70
N ALA A 230 -16.56 0.12 2.10
CA ALA A 230 -17.24 -0.52 3.23
C ALA A 230 -17.48 -2.02 2.97
N GLY A 231 -17.90 -2.38 1.75
CA GLY A 231 -18.10 -3.76 1.33
C GLY A 231 -16.80 -4.57 1.32
N HIS A 232 -15.72 -4.02 0.76
CA HIS A 232 -14.40 -4.67 0.71
C HIS A 232 -13.84 -4.94 2.11
N ILE A 233 -13.98 -3.98 3.03
CA ILE A 233 -13.64 -4.17 4.44
C ILE A 233 -14.45 -5.31 5.06
N ALA A 234 -15.77 -5.33 4.84
CA ALA A 234 -16.64 -6.38 5.37
C ALA A 234 -16.26 -7.78 4.85
N ILE A 235 -15.94 -7.90 3.55
CA ILE A 235 -15.46 -9.14 2.93
C ILE A 235 -14.21 -9.65 3.64
N TRP A 236 -13.20 -8.79 3.81
CA TRP A 236 -11.92 -9.22 4.39
C TRP A 236 -12.01 -9.49 5.89
N LYS A 237 -12.83 -8.75 6.64
CA LYS A 237 -13.12 -9.06 8.05
C LYS A 237 -13.83 -10.40 8.19
N ALA A 238 -14.78 -10.73 7.31
CA ALA A 238 -15.44 -12.03 7.30
C ALA A 238 -14.47 -13.19 6.97
N ARG A 239 -13.41 -12.89 6.22
CA ARG A 239 -12.30 -13.82 5.92
C ARG A 239 -11.22 -13.87 7.01
N GLY A 240 -11.39 -13.17 8.13
CA GLY A 240 -10.48 -13.21 9.28
C GLY A 240 -9.35 -12.17 9.27
N LEU A 241 -9.34 -11.21 8.33
CA LEU A 241 -8.42 -10.08 8.42
C LEU A 241 -8.83 -9.16 9.58
N THR A 242 -7.96 -9.05 10.58
CA THR A 242 -8.22 -8.28 11.79
C THR A 242 -8.01 -6.79 11.57
N LYS A 243 -8.65 -5.96 12.42
CA LYS A 243 -8.59 -4.49 12.32
C LYS A 243 -7.14 -3.97 12.29
N ASP A 244 -6.27 -4.51 13.14
CA ASP A 244 -4.86 -4.11 13.30
C ASP A 244 -3.98 -4.40 12.06
N LYS A 245 -4.44 -5.28 11.17
CA LYS A 245 -3.77 -5.66 9.92
C LYS A 245 -4.44 -5.11 8.66
N LEU A 246 -5.64 -4.54 8.75
CA LEU A 246 -6.39 -4.07 7.58
C LEU A 246 -6.01 -2.63 7.24
N VAL A 247 -5.50 -2.38 6.03
CA VAL A 247 -5.20 -1.03 5.54
C VAL A 247 -6.06 -0.75 4.30
N LEU A 248 -6.83 0.34 4.30
CA LEU A 248 -7.76 0.66 3.20
C LEU A 248 -7.06 1.51 2.13
N GLY A 249 -7.04 1.02 0.89
CA GLY A 249 -6.53 1.75 -0.28
C GLY A 249 -7.48 2.85 -0.77
N VAL A 250 -6.91 3.99 -1.15
CA VAL A 250 -7.60 5.10 -1.81
C VAL A 250 -6.87 5.54 -3.09
N PRO A 251 -7.61 5.89 -4.16
CA PRO A 251 -7.00 6.32 -5.42
C PRO A 251 -6.74 7.83 -5.43
N PHE A 252 -5.55 8.22 -5.87
CA PHE A 252 -5.18 9.61 -6.20
C PHE A 252 -5.34 9.90 -7.69
N TYR A 253 -6.27 9.19 -8.33
CA TYR A 253 -6.51 9.22 -9.77
C TYR A 253 -7.98 8.93 -10.06
N GLY A 254 -8.31 8.94 -11.35
CA GLY A 254 -9.62 8.58 -11.84
C GLY A 254 -9.60 8.10 -13.27
N TYR A 255 -10.78 7.68 -13.75
CA TYR A 255 -11.00 7.23 -15.11
C TYR A 255 -12.04 8.08 -15.83
N GLY A 256 -11.76 8.38 -17.09
CA GLY A 256 -12.68 9.07 -17.98
C GLY A 256 -13.38 8.12 -18.95
N PHE A 257 -14.64 8.47 -19.26
CA PHE A 257 -15.52 7.74 -20.16
C PHE A 257 -16.09 8.68 -21.23
N GLY A 258 -16.48 8.10 -22.37
CA GLY A 258 -17.05 8.85 -23.49
C GLY A 258 -16.00 9.76 -24.14
N ARG A 259 -16.20 11.08 -24.07
CA ARG A 259 -15.29 12.06 -24.70
C ARG A 259 -14.01 12.35 -23.91
N PHE A 260 -13.92 11.89 -22.67
CA PHE A 260 -12.77 12.15 -21.81
C PHE A 260 -11.66 11.13 -22.09
N ARG A 261 -10.39 11.51 -21.85
CA ARG A 261 -9.27 10.53 -21.89
C ARG A 261 -9.48 9.41 -20.87
N SER A 262 -8.84 8.28 -21.10
CA SER A 262 -9.02 7.06 -20.31
C SER A 262 -8.61 7.23 -18.84
N ASP A 263 -7.45 7.82 -18.59
CA ASP A 263 -6.81 7.92 -17.27
C ASP A 263 -6.61 9.38 -16.86
N TYR A 264 -6.69 9.67 -15.56
CA TYR A 264 -6.44 10.99 -14.99
C TYR A 264 -5.71 10.90 -13.65
N ALA A 265 -4.57 11.56 -13.52
CA ALA A 265 -4.06 11.90 -12.20
C ALA A 265 -4.94 12.96 -11.53
N TYR A 266 -5.08 12.91 -10.20
CA TYR A 266 -5.85 13.91 -9.46
C TYR A 266 -5.38 15.34 -9.75
N LYS A 267 -4.07 15.56 -9.80
CA LYS A 267 -3.47 16.85 -10.17
C LYS A 267 -3.91 17.35 -11.55
N ASP A 268 -4.07 16.46 -12.51
CA ASP A 268 -4.47 16.84 -13.86
C ASP A 268 -5.96 17.20 -13.92
N ILE A 269 -6.79 16.53 -13.11
CA ILE A 269 -8.22 16.89 -12.96
C ILE A 269 -8.31 18.32 -12.45
N LEU A 270 -7.53 18.69 -11.43
CA LEU A 270 -7.54 20.05 -10.90
C LEU A 270 -6.98 21.08 -11.88
N ALA A 271 -5.92 20.72 -12.62
CA ALA A 271 -5.36 21.57 -13.65
C ALA A 271 -6.38 21.86 -14.77
N GLN A 272 -7.19 20.87 -15.15
CA GLN A 272 -8.14 20.99 -16.25
C GLN A 272 -9.50 21.59 -15.84
N PHE A 273 -10.01 21.25 -14.66
CA PHE A 273 -11.37 21.59 -14.22
C PHE A 273 -11.43 22.57 -13.05
N GLY A 274 -10.28 23.04 -12.56
CA GLY A 274 -10.18 23.99 -11.46
C GLY A 274 -10.37 23.37 -10.08
N THR A 275 -10.23 24.19 -9.03
CA THR A 275 -10.22 23.70 -7.64
C THR A 275 -11.58 23.25 -7.12
N ASP A 276 -12.67 23.61 -7.80
CA ASP A 276 -14.03 23.15 -7.43
C ASP A 276 -14.16 21.63 -7.60
N ALA A 277 -13.38 21.04 -8.51
CA ALA A 277 -13.24 19.58 -8.64
C ALA A 277 -12.74 18.92 -7.34
N THR A 278 -12.07 19.66 -6.43
CA THR A 278 -11.67 19.09 -5.15
C THR A 278 -12.85 18.68 -4.26
N ALA A 279 -14.05 19.22 -4.51
CA ALA A 279 -15.25 18.91 -3.74
C ALA A 279 -16.14 17.83 -4.40
N LEU A 280 -15.71 17.26 -5.53
CA LEU A 280 -16.50 16.35 -6.35
C LEU A 280 -15.81 14.98 -6.48
N ASP A 281 -16.60 13.94 -6.73
CA ASP A 281 -16.11 12.60 -7.14
C ASP A 281 -16.36 12.34 -8.64
N LEU A 282 -17.08 13.26 -9.30
CA LEU A 282 -17.46 13.19 -10.70
C LEU A 282 -17.23 14.52 -11.40
N VAL A 283 -16.66 14.48 -12.60
CA VAL A 283 -16.84 15.53 -13.61
C VAL A 283 -17.80 14.99 -14.65
N GLY A 284 -18.93 15.67 -14.87
CA GLY A 284 -20.00 15.18 -15.75
C GLY A 284 -21.03 14.32 -15.01
N LYS A 285 -21.69 13.40 -15.73
CA LYS A 285 -22.76 12.56 -15.19
C LYS A 285 -22.42 11.08 -15.39
N ALA A 286 -22.30 10.33 -14.30
CA ALA A 286 -22.15 8.88 -14.36
C ALA A 286 -23.46 8.26 -14.89
N CYS A 287 -23.42 7.71 -16.10
CA CYS A 287 -24.47 6.89 -16.68
C CYS A 287 -23.91 6.05 -17.84
N THR A 288 -24.57 4.95 -18.19
CA THR A 288 -24.21 4.18 -19.38
C THR A 288 -24.32 5.06 -20.63
N GLY A 289 -23.22 5.19 -21.39
CA GLY A 289 -23.15 6.05 -22.58
C GLY A 289 -22.91 7.54 -22.31
N CYS A 290 -22.90 7.99 -21.06
CA CYS A 290 -22.53 9.36 -20.71
C CYS A 290 -21.01 9.60 -20.81
N SER A 291 -20.62 10.86 -20.95
CA SER A 291 -19.23 11.28 -20.72
C SER A 291 -19.05 11.76 -19.28
N TYR A 292 -18.15 11.14 -18.54
CA TYR A 292 -17.80 11.55 -17.18
C TYR A 292 -16.37 11.13 -16.80
N ILE A 293 -15.83 11.74 -15.76
CA ILE A 293 -14.63 11.31 -15.06
C ILE A 293 -15.06 10.92 -13.65
N THR A 294 -14.62 9.76 -13.16
CA THR A 294 -14.82 9.33 -11.77
C THR A 294 -13.49 9.23 -11.03
N TYR A 295 -13.44 9.78 -9.82
CA TYR A 295 -12.27 9.86 -8.94
C TYR A 295 -12.76 10.05 -7.49
N ASN A 296 -11.85 10.23 -6.52
CA ASN A 296 -12.23 10.62 -5.17
C ASN A 296 -11.74 12.04 -4.85
N GLY A 297 -12.68 12.96 -4.66
CA GLY A 297 -12.43 14.28 -4.12
C GLY A 297 -12.24 14.27 -2.61
N LYS A 298 -11.98 15.46 -2.05
CA LYS A 298 -11.71 15.64 -0.61
C LYS A 298 -12.83 15.08 0.29
N PRO A 299 -14.13 15.24 -0.01
CA PRO A 299 -15.18 14.71 0.86
C PRO A 299 -15.11 13.19 1.01
N THR A 300 -14.91 12.47 -0.10
CA THR A 300 -14.87 11.01 -0.10
C THR A 300 -13.57 10.47 0.46
N ILE A 301 -12.42 11.12 0.19
CA ILE A 301 -11.16 10.80 0.87
C ILE A 301 -11.32 10.93 2.39
N ARG A 302 -11.88 12.02 2.92
CA ARG A 302 -12.14 12.15 4.37
C ARG A 302 -13.02 11.03 4.92
N LYS A 303 -14.13 10.71 4.23
CA LYS A 303 -15.04 9.63 4.66
C LYS A 303 -14.34 8.28 4.68
N LYS A 304 -13.53 7.97 3.66
CA LYS A 304 -12.76 6.73 3.59
C LYS A 304 -11.63 6.69 4.61
N THR A 305 -10.95 7.79 4.89
CA THR A 305 -9.98 7.89 5.99
C THR A 305 -10.64 7.57 7.32
N ARG A 306 -11.78 8.21 7.65
CA ARG A 306 -12.54 7.87 8.87
C ARG A 306 -12.96 6.41 8.93
N LEU A 307 -13.43 5.85 7.82
CA LEU A 307 -13.80 4.44 7.74
C LEU A 307 -12.58 3.54 8.02
N ALA A 308 -11.43 3.85 7.43
CA ALA A 308 -10.19 3.14 7.60
C ALA A 308 -9.69 3.15 9.06
N LEU A 309 -9.84 4.27 9.77
CA LEU A 309 -9.48 4.39 11.19
C LEU A 309 -10.46 3.65 12.11
N LYS A 310 -11.74 3.68 11.75
CA LYS A 310 -12.79 2.99 12.51
C LYS A 310 -12.66 1.47 12.37
N GLU A 311 -12.44 0.97 11.16
CA GLU A 311 -12.56 -0.46 10.83
C GLU A 311 -11.22 -1.15 10.53
N GLY A 312 -10.14 -0.39 10.36
CA GLY A 312 -8.79 -0.89 10.05
C GLY A 312 -7.69 -0.17 10.83
N ALA A 313 -6.46 -0.31 10.36
CA ALA A 313 -5.25 0.23 10.95
C ALA A 313 -4.70 1.45 10.20
N GLY A 314 -5.31 1.86 9.09
CA GLY A 314 -4.80 2.98 8.32
C GLY A 314 -5.22 3.02 6.86
N VAL A 315 -4.59 3.94 6.13
CA VAL A 315 -4.86 4.24 4.71
C VAL A 315 -3.63 3.91 3.86
N MET A 316 -3.88 3.31 2.70
CA MET A 316 -2.91 3.10 1.64
C MET A 316 -3.28 3.98 0.44
N ILE A 317 -2.30 4.52 -0.26
CA ILE A 317 -2.48 5.49 -1.34
C ILE A 317 -1.87 4.93 -2.63
N TRP A 318 -2.70 4.82 -3.67
CA TRP A 318 -2.25 4.58 -5.04
C TRP A 318 -2.54 5.82 -5.91
N GLU A 319 -1.56 6.57 -6.39
CA GLU A 319 -0.16 6.59 -5.94
C GLU A 319 0.33 8.06 -5.82
N MET A 320 1.47 8.25 -5.16
CA MET A 320 1.90 9.56 -4.65
C MET A 320 2.20 10.63 -5.72
N SER A 321 2.65 10.23 -6.92
CA SER A 321 2.97 11.13 -8.03
C SER A 321 1.74 11.85 -8.60
N GLN A 322 0.54 11.36 -8.28
CA GLN A 322 -0.72 11.87 -8.85
C GLN A 322 -1.37 12.98 -8.01
N ASP A 323 -0.87 13.22 -6.79
CA ASP A 323 -1.39 14.27 -5.91
C ASP A 323 -0.95 15.67 -6.34
N VAL A 324 -1.62 16.68 -5.79
CA VAL A 324 -1.15 18.07 -5.79
C VAL A 324 -0.46 18.41 -4.48
N GLN A 325 0.33 19.49 -4.45
CA GLN A 325 0.88 20.03 -3.21
C GLN A 325 -0.06 21.03 -2.52
N GLY A 326 0.22 21.32 -1.24
CA GLY A 326 -0.45 22.38 -0.49
C GLY A 326 -1.88 22.03 -0.05
N LYS A 327 -2.75 23.04 0.06
CA LYS A 327 -4.08 22.90 0.67
C LYS A 327 -5.06 21.98 -0.09
N HIS A 328 -4.72 21.59 -1.31
CA HIS A 328 -5.51 20.70 -2.14
C HIS A 328 -5.01 19.27 -2.18
N SER A 329 -3.84 18.99 -1.59
CA SER A 329 -3.27 17.64 -1.49
C SER A 329 -4.24 16.69 -0.80
N LEU A 330 -4.50 15.54 -1.41
CA LEU A 330 -5.26 14.47 -0.79
C LEU A 330 -4.49 13.82 0.37
N LEU A 331 -3.16 13.74 0.30
CA LEU A 331 -2.33 13.31 1.45
C LEU A 331 -2.52 14.24 2.65
N LYS A 332 -2.54 15.56 2.43
CA LYS A 332 -2.86 16.52 3.50
C LYS A 332 -4.27 16.31 4.05
N ILE A 333 -5.25 16.00 3.19
CA ILE A 333 -6.61 15.74 3.65
C ILE A 333 -6.70 14.48 4.52
N ILE A 334 -5.94 13.43 4.19
CA ILE A 334 -5.82 12.22 5.01
C ILE A 334 -5.24 12.57 6.38
N ASP A 335 -4.10 13.26 6.42
CA ASP A 335 -3.44 13.68 7.66
C ASP A 335 -4.37 14.55 8.53
N ASP A 336 -4.97 15.60 7.97
CA ASP A 336 -5.91 16.47 8.70
C ASP A 336 -7.08 15.67 9.31
N GLU A 337 -7.54 14.63 8.62
CA GLU A 337 -8.64 13.80 9.10
C GLU A 337 -8.22 12.80 10.19
N ILE A 338 -7.00 12.28 10.13
CA ILE A 338 -6.39 11.46 11.20
C ILE A 338 -6.27 12.29 12.48
N GLN A 339 -5.74 13.52 12.39
CA GLN A 339 -5.61 14.41 13.55
C GLN A 339 -6.97 14.72 14.19
N ARG A 340 -8.00 14.98 13.37
CA ARG A 340 -9.38 15.18 13.86
C ARG A 340 -9.93 13.93 14.54
N TYR A 341 -9.76 12.76 13.94
CA TYR A 341 -10.26 11.51 14.51
C TYR A 341 -9.67 11.22 15.88
N HIS A 342 -8.38 11.48 16.08
CA HIS A 342 -7.74 11.36 17.39
C HIS A 342 -8.26 12.40 18.39
N ALA A 343 -8.46 13.65 17.97
CA ALA A 343 -9.03 14.69 18.82
C ALA A 343 -10.47 14.37 19.26
N ASP A 344 -11.28 13.81 18.37
CA ASP A 344 -12.65 13.36 18.65
C ASP A 344 -12.69 12.15 19.60
N SER A 345 -11.67 11.28 19.54
CA SER A 345 -11.58 10.07 20.38
C SER A 345 -11.01 10.32 21.78
N ALA A 346 -10.42 11.49 22.01
CA ALA A 346 -9.84 11.89 23.30
C ALA A 346 -10.83 12.63 24.22
N GLN A 347 -12.03 12.95 23.72
CA GLN A 347 -13.13 13.59 24.46
C GLN A 347 -14.10 12.55 25.01
#